data_AF-A0A1V5LJC1-F1
#
_entry.id   AF-A0A1V5LJC1-F1
#
_cell.length_a   1.000
_cell.length_b   1.000
_cell.length_c   1.000
_cell.angle_alpha   90.00
_cell.angle_beta   90.00
_cell.angle_gamma   90.00
#
_symmetry.space_group_name_H-M   'P 1'
#
loop_
_entity.id
_entity.type
_entity.pdbx_description
1 polymer ?
#
loop_
_entity_poly.entity_id
_entity_poly.type
_entity_poly.pdbx_seq_one_letter_code
_entity_poly.pdbx_strand_id
1 'polypeptide(L)'
;MDLNWPQLWTHLADRFGLGDHSIHGPDHWRRVERHAVALAKHNAGNLVVVRLFAVFHDVCRENDGADPDHGARGAALAALLRGEWFDLPDAEFALLEYACIHHTSGYLTEDPTIGACWDADRLDIWRAGYTPAEKYMSTRRARELVRTSRIGPQYVP
;
A
#
# COMPACT_ATOMS: atom_id res chain seq x y z
N MET A 1 5.90 1.38 -21.20
CA MET A 1 7.05 0.51 -20.82
C MET A 1 6.53 -0.59 -19.91
N ASP A 2 6.99 -1.83 -20.01
CA ASP A 2 6.54 -2.91 -19.11
C ASP A 2 7.14 -2.74 -17.69
N LEU A 3 6.33 -2.93 -16.66
CA LEU A 3 6.75 -2.81 -15.27
C LEU A 3 7.75 -3.91 -14.90
N ASN A 4 9.04 -3.56 -14.78
CA ASN A 4 10.06 -4.46 -14.22
C ASN A 4 9.96 -4.49 -12.69
N TRP A 5 8.96 -5.20 -12.18
CA TRP A 5 8.63 -5.24 -10.75
C TRP A 5 9.80 -5.62 -9.84
N PRO A 6 10.58 -6.68 -10.12
CA PRO A 6 11.73 -7.02 -9.27
C PRO A 6 12.77 -5.91 -9.19
N GLN A 7 13.07 -5.24 -10.31
CA GLN A 7 14.07 -4.18 -10.34
C GLN A 7 13.60 -2.92 -9.61
N LEU A 8 12.35 -2.51 -9.80
CA LEU A 8 11.75 -1.40 -9.07
C LEU A 8 11.72 -1.69 -7.56
N TRP A 9 11.32 -2.90 -7.17
CA TRP A 9 11.30 -3.32 -5.78
C TRP A 9 12.68 -3.19 -5.13
N THR A 10 13.71 -3.79 -5.74
CA THR A 10 15.08 -3.72 -5.22
C THR A 10 15.55 -2.27 -5.14
N HIS A 11 15.29 -1.47 -6.18
CA HIS A 11 15.67 -0.06 -6.21
C HIS A 11 15.07 0.76 -5.06
N LEU A 12 13.80 0.51 -4.72
CA LEU A 12 13.14 1.21 -3.62
C LEU A 12 13.58 0.69 -2.25
N ALA A 13 13.76 -0.63 -2.12
CA ALA A 13 14.26 -1.24 -0.89
C ALA A 13 15.67 -0.73 -0.54
N ASP A 14 16.58 -0.62 -1.52
CA ASP A 14 17.94 -0.10 -1.32
C ASP A 14 17.96 1.38 -0.88
N ARG A 15 16.90 2.14 -1.17
CA ARG A 15 16.75 3.54 -0.75
C ARG A 15 16.12 3.71 0.63
N PHE A 16 15.53 2.66 1.19
CA PHE A 16 14.77 2.77 2.43
C PHE A 16 15.68 3.01 3.63
N GLY A 17 15.54 4.18 4.26
CA GLY A 17 16.52 4.69 5.23
C GLY A 17 16.43 4.11 6.64
N LEU A 18 15.39 3.36 6.98
CA LEU A 18 15.14 2.89 8.35
C LEU A 18 15.71 1.50 8.65
N GLY A 19 16.26 0.82 7.64
CA GLY A 19 16.88 -0.50 7.76
C GLY A 19 15.90 -1.66 7.92
N ASP A 20 16.45 -2.88 7.94
CA ASP A 20 15.70 -4.14 7.83
C ASP A 20 14.79 -4.45 9.02
N HIS A 21 14.98 -3.78 10.16
CA HIS A 21 14.20 -4.00 11.38
C HIS A 21 13.01 -3.04 11.52
N SER A 22 12.87 -2.07 10.62
CA SER A 22 11.71 -1.17 10.61
C SER A 22 10.42 -1.94 10.37
N ILE A 23 9.40 -1.62 11.17
CA ILE A 23 8.06 -2.19 11.00
C ILE A 23 7.34 -1.69 9.74
N HIS A 24 7.92 -0.70 9.05
CA HIS A 24 7.39 -0.10 7.82
C HIS A 24 8.26 -0.41 6.59
N GLY A 25 9.20 -1.35 6.72
CA GLY A 25 10.12 -1.71 5.63
C GLY A 25 9.58 -2.73 4.63
N PRO A 26 10.45 -3.30 3.78
CA PRO A 26 10.06 -4.18 2.67
C PRO A 26 9.19 -5.38 3.05
N ASP A 27 9.34 -5.93 4.25
CA ASP A 27 8.50 -7.02 4.75
C ASP A 27 7.03 -6.59 4.90
N HIS A 28 6.80 -5.37 5.38
CA HIS A 28 5.47 -4.77 5.44
C HIS A 28 4.91 -4.54 4.03
N TRP A 29 5.68 -3.91 3.14
CA TRP A 29 5.28 -3.68 1.75
C TRP A 29 4.86 -4.96 1.04
N ARG A 30 5.53 -6.08 1.34
CA ARG A 30 5.26 -7.37 0.71
C ARG A 30 3.93 -7.95 1.18
N ARG A 31 3.57 -7.72 2.44
CA ARG A 31 2.25 -8.11 2.98
C ARG A 31 1.16 -7.20 2.41
N VAL A 32 1.41 -5.90 2.31
CA VAL A 32 0.50 -4.94 1.66
C VAL A 32 0.25 -5.33 0.21
N GLU A 33 1.29 -5.62 -0.59
CA GLU A 33 1.14 -6.02 -1.99
C GLU A 33 0.22 -7.24 -2.12
N ARG A 34 0.44 -8.26 -1.28
CA ARG A 34 -0.36 -9.49 -1.29
C ARG A 34 -1.82 -9.22 -0.97
N HIS A 35 -2.10 -8.45 0.08
CA HIS A 35 -3.46 -8.08 0.44
C HIS A 35 -4.11 -7.20 -0.65
N ALA A 36 -3.41 -6.19 -1.14
CA ALA A 36 -3.93 -5.23 -2.10
C ALA A 36 -4.26 -5.91 -3.44
N VAL A 37 -3.40 -6.81 -3.93
CA VAL A 37 -3.65 -7.61 -5.14
C VAL A 37 -4.86 -8.53 -4.95
N ALA A 38 -4.98 -9.22 -3.82
CA ALA A 38 -6.13 -10.09 -3.55
C ALA A 38 -7.44 -9.30 -3.49
N LEU A 39 -7.44 -8.17 -2.77
CA LEU A 39 -8.60 -7.29 -2.65
C LEU A 39 -8.99 -6.67 -4.00
N ALA A 40 -8.03 -6.16 -4.76
CA ALA A 40 -8.28 -5.58 -6.07
C ALA A 40 -8.91 -6.59 -7.04
N LYS A 41 -8.41 -7.84 -7.08
CA LYS A 41 -9.01 -8.91 -7.90
C LYS A 41 -10.47 -9.18 -7.55
N HIS A 42 -10.81 -9.14 -6.26
CA HIS A 42 -12.18 -9.36 -5.79
C HIS A 42 -13.14 -8.20 -6.06
N ASN A 43 -12.64 -6.97 -6.11
CA ASN A 43 -13.46 -5.76 -6.22
C ASN A 43 -13.31 -5.05 -7.59
N ALA A 44 -12.62 -5.66 -8.57
CA ALA A 44 -12.31 -5.07 -9.87
C ALA A 44 -11.46 -3.78 -9.80
N GLY A 45 -10.51 -3.72 -8.85
CA GLY A 45 -9.51 -2.65 -8.75
C GLY A 45 -8.33 -2.81 -9.70
N ASN A 46 -7.59 -1.73 -9.93
CA ASN A 46 -6.43 -1.71 -10.83
C ASN A 46 -5.20 -2.38 -10.18
N LEU A 47 -4.76 -3.52 -10.74
CA LEU A 47 -3.66 -4.32 -10.19
C LEU A 47 -2.29 -3.64 -10.25
N VAL A 48 -2.08 -2.72 -11.20
CA VAL A 48 -0.81 -1.99 -11.33
C VAL A 48 -0.71 -0.93 -10.23
N VAL A 49 -1.78 -0.15 -10.04
CA VAL A 49 -1.84 0.89 -9.01
C VAL A 49 -1.65 0.31 -7.62
N VAL A 50 -2.35 -0.78 -7.27
CA VAL A 50 -2.23 -1.37 -5.92
C VAL A 50 -0.85 -1.94 -5.61
N ARG A 51 -0.13 -2.43 -6.62
CA ARG A 51 1.27 -2.86 -6.46
C ARG A 51 2.19 -1.68 -6.23
N LEU A 52 2.07 -0.65 -7.06
CA LEU A 52 2.87 0.57 -6.89
C LEU A 52 2.60 1.22 -5.52
N PHE A 53 1.35 1.28 -5.08
CA PHE A 53 0.99 1.75 -3.74
C PHE A 53 1.74 0.97 -2.63
N ALA A 54 1.78 -0.36 -2.74
CA ALA A 54 2.39 -1.21 -1.73
C ALA A 54 3.86 -0.86 -1.43
N VAL A 55 4.60 -0.37 -2.42
CA VAL A 55 5.99 0.08 -2.24
C VAL A 55 6.09 1.58 -1.98
N PHE A 56 5.26 2.41 -2.59
CA PHE A 56 5.41 3.87 -2.50
C PHE A 56 4.81 4.50 -1.23
N HIS A 57 3.82 3.88 -0.59
CA HIS A 57 3.13 4.52 0.54
C HIS A 57 4.03 4.80 1.75
N ASP A 58 5.03 3.93 1.99
CA ASP A 58 5.95 3.99 3.14
C ASP A 58 7.44 4.14 2.76
N VAL A 59 7.83 4.10 1.48
CA VAL A 59 9.26 4.17 1.08
C VAL A 59 9.98 5.44 1.54
N CYS A 60 9.23 6.53 1.75
CA CYS A 60 9.78 7.82 2.17
C CYS A 60 9.56 8.13 3.65
N ARG A 61 9.35 7.12 4.51
CA ARG A 61 9.34 7.33 5.97
C ARG A 61 10.70 7.83 6.47
N GLU A 62 10.65 8.79 7.38
CA GLU A 62 11.82 9.33 8.07
C GLU A 62 12.02 8.72 9.46
N ASN A 63 10.99 8.07 10.01
CA ASN A 63 11.03 7.35 11.28
C ASN A 63 9.90 6.31 11.41
N ASP A 64 10.00 5.42 12.40
CA ASP A 64 8.99 4.39 12.69
C ASP A 64 7.74 4.91 13.46
N GLY A 65 7.81 6.13 13.97
CA GLY A 65 6.75 6.78 14.74
C GLY A 65 5.84 7.66 13.89
N ALA A 66 5.53 8.84 14.41
CA ALA A 66 4.70 9.82 13.72
C ALA A 66 5.49 10.48 12.57
N ASP A 67 4.94 10.35 11.38
CA ASP A 67 5.47 10.95 10.16
C ASP A 67 4.26 11.24 9.25
N PRO A 68 3.56 12.37 9.41
CA PRO A 68 2.30 12.58 8.70
C PRO A 68 2.47 12.73 7.18
N ASP A 69 3.64 13.15 6.71
CA ASP A 69 3.87 13.52 5.32
C ASP A 69 4.55 12.43 4.46
N HIS A 70 4.88 11.27 5.04
CA HIS A 70 5.52 10.14 4.30
C HIS A 70 4.76 9.74 3.04
N GLY A 71 3.43 9.65 3.09
CA GLY A 71 2.61 9.31 1.93
C GLY A 71 2.73 10.34 0.81
N ALA A 72 2.82 11.63 1.13
CA ALA A 72 3.01 12.70 0.15
C ALA A 72 4.43 12.67 -0.45
N ARG A 73 5.45 12.40 0.37
CA ARG A 73 6.82 12.20 -0.14
C ARG A 73 6.92 10.96 -1.03
N GLY A 74 6.23 9.88 -0.68
CA GLY A 74 6.12 8.67 -1.48
C GLY A 74 5.45 8.90 -2.84
N ALA A 75 4.34 9.65 -2.86
CA ALA A 75 3.69 10.07 -4.11
C ALA A 75 4.60 10.95 -4.98
N ALA A 76 5.30 11.92 -4.38
CA ALA A 76 6.27 12.75 -5.09
C ALA A 76 7.42 11.92 -5.69
N LEU A 77 7.93 10.91 -4.95
CA LEU A 77 8.92 9.99 -5.49
C LEU A 77 8.36 9.16 -6.65
N ALA A 78 7.12 8.68 -6.55
CA ALA A 78 6.47 7.97 -7.64
C ALA A 78 6.37 8.84 -8.91
N ALA A 79 6.07 10.13 -8.77
CA ALA A 79 6.04 11.07 -9.89
C ALA A 79 7.41 11.23 -10.56
N LEU A 80 8.49 11.30 -9.77
CA LEU A 80 9.85 11.40 -10.29
C LEU A 80 10.30 10.14 -11.07
N LEU A 81 9.84 8.96 -10.65
CA LEU A 81 10.20 7.69 -11.28
C LEU A 81 9.27 7.29 -12.43
N ARG A 82 8.12 7.96 -12.59
CA ARG A 82 7.15 7.72 -13.66
C ARG A 82 7.74 8.09 -15.02
N GLY A 83 7.57 7.21 -16.00
CA GLY A 83 8.11 7.34 -17.35
C GLY A 83 9.55 6.79 -17.51
N GLU A 84 10.27 6.58 -16.40
CA GLU A 84 11.62 5.99 -16.40
C GLU A 84 11.61 4.55 -15.87
N TRP A 85 10.98 4.34 -14.71
CA TRP A 85 10.97 3.03 -14.01
C TRP A 85 9.68 2.25 -14.21
N PHE A 86 8.58 2.97 -14.42
CA PHE A 86 7.29 2.41 -14.72
C PHE A 86 6.49 3.41 -15.54
N ASP A 87 5.53 2.90 -16.29
CA ASP A 87 4.61 3.71 -17.07
C ASP A 87 3.19 3.49 -16.53
N LEU A 88 2.47 4.58 -16.32
CA LEU A 88 1.12 4.58 -15.77
C LEU A 88 0.38 5.78 -16.38
N PRO A 89 -0.83 5.63 -16.95
CA PRO A 89 -1.55 6.78 -17.49
C PRO A 89 -2.00 7.74 -16.40
N ASP A 90 -2.37 8.98 -16.78
CA ASP A 90 -2.64 10.05 -15.82
C ASP A 90 -3.77 9.72 -14.83
N ALA A 91 -4.82 9.05 -15.30
CA ALA A 91 -5.96 8.69 -14.46
C ALA A 91 -5.55 7.69 -13.36
N GLU A 92 -4.81 6.64 -13.72
CA GLU A 92 -4.31 5.65 -12.79
C GLU A 92 -3.22 6.21 -11.86
N PHE A 93 -2.39 7.13 -12.36
CA PHE A 93 -1.40 7.80 -11.54
C PHE A 93 -2.04 8.71 -10.48
N ALA A 94 -3.11 9.42 -10.84
CA ALA A 94 -3.89 10.19 -9.86
C ALA A 94 -4.47 9.29 -8.74
N LEU A 95 -4.89 8.06 -9.06
CA LEU A 95 -5.30 7.08 -8.04
C LEU A 95 -4.14 6.69 -7.12
N LEU A 96 -2.94 6.45 -7.67
CA LEU A 96 -1.75 6.12 -6.90
C LEU A 96 -1.37 7.27 -5.95
N GLU A 97 -1.28 8.50 -6.46
CA GLU A 97 -0.95 9.68 -5.66
C GLU A 97 -1.95 9.87 -4.53
N TYR A 98 -3.24 9.84 -4.84
CA TYR A 98 -4.30 10.00 -3.85
C TYR A 98 -4.27 8.89 -2.80
N ALA A 99 -4.08 7.64 -3.23
CA ALA A 99 -4.01 6.51 -2.31
C ALA A 99 -2.83 6.67 -1.35
N CYS A 100 -1.64 7.01 -1.84
CA CYS A 100 -0.44 7.23 -1.01
C CYS A 100 -0.61 8.41 -0.04
N ILE A 101 -1.08 9.57 -0.50
CA ILE A 101 -1.21 10.77 0.34
C ILE A 101 -2.18 10.53 1.51
N HIS A 102 -3.28 9.81 1.28
CA HIS A 102 -4.39 9.74 2.23
C HIS A 102 -4.51 8.41 3.00
N HIS A 103 -3.59 7.46 2.83
CA HIS A 103 -3.76 6.11 3.42
C HIS A 103 -3.91 6.11 4.95
N THR A 104 -3.25 7.03 5.66
CA THR A 104 -3.34 7.18 7.12
C THR A 104 -4.53 8.01 7.61
N SER A 105 -5.32 8.61 6.71
CA SER A 105 -6.40 9.54 7.10
C SER A 105 -7.62 8.86 7.74
N GLY A 106 -7.70 7.52 7.69
CA GLY A 106 -8.84 6.76 8.20
C GLY A 106 -10.11 6.85 7.34
N TYR A 107 -10.02 7.45 6.15
CA TYR A 107 -11.13 7.57 5.21
C TYR A 107 -11.57 6.22 4.64
N LEU A 108 -12.83 6.17 4.21
CA LEU A 108 -13.41 5.09 3.41
C LEU A 108 -13.67 5.60 2.00
N THR A 109 -13.71 4.69 1.03
CA THR A 109 -13.95 5.01 -0.38
C THR A 109 -14.78 3.92 -1.05
N GLU A 110 -15.49 4.30 -2.11
CA GLU A 110 -16.17 3.36 -3.02
C GLU A 110 -15.30 2.97 -4.23
N ASP A 111 -14.19 3.68 -4.46
CA ASP A 111 -13.24 3.32 -5.51
C ASP A 111 -12.55 1.98 -5.15
N PRO A 112 -12.66 0.94 -5.99
CA PRO A 112 -12.16 -0.39 -5.65
C PRO A 112 -10.62 -0.47 -5.62
N THR A 113 -9.92 0.44 -6.30
CA THR A 113 -8.46 0.50 -6.31
C THR A 113 -7.95 1.17 -5.04
N ILE A 114 -8.44 2.37 -4.75
CA ILE A 114 -8.06 3.12 -3.53
C ILE A 114 -8.46 2.33 -2.28
N GLY A 115 -9.67 1.73 -2.29
CA GLY A 115 -10.15 0.90 -1.19
C GLY A 115 -9.25 -0.31 -0.96
N ALA A 116 -8.80 -0.99 -2.01
CA ALA A 116 -7.87 -2.11 -1.89
C ALA A 116 -6.50 -1.69 -1.34
N CYS A 117 -5.97 -0.53 -1.75
CA CYS A 117 -4.73 0.03 -1.21
C CYS A 117 -4.84 0.27 0.30
N TRP A 118 -5.83 1.06 0.73
CA TRP A 118 -5.98 1.43 2.14
C TRP A 118 -6.31 0.25 3.04
N ASP A 119 -7.19 -0.64 2.59
CA ASP A 119 -7.54 -1.83 3.35
C ASP A 119 -6.33 -2.76 3.53
N ALA A 120 -5.48 -2.88 2.50
CA ALA A 120 -4.30 -3.74 2.57
C ALA A 120 -3.29 -3.31 3.63
N ASP A 121 -3.01 -2.01 3.73
CA ASP A 121 -2.14 -1.47 4.79
C ASP A 121 -2.81 -1.63 6.17
N ARG A 122 -4.10 -1.31 6.29
CA ARG A 122 -4.85 -1.43 7.55
C ARG A 122 -4.98 -2.87 8.03
N LEU A 123 -5.05 -3.85 7.13
CA LEU A 123 -5.04 -5.27 7.48
C LEU A 123 -3.69 -5.70 8.09
N ASP A 124 -2.60 -5.00 7.78
CA ASP A 124 -1.27 -5.28 8.31
C ASP A 124 -0.91 -4.43 9.55
N ILE A 125 -1.86 -3.68 10.13
CA ILE A 125 -1.60 -2.76 11.25
C ILE A 125 -1.23 -3.46 12.57
N TRP A 126 -1.40 -4.78 12.64
CA TRP A 126 -0.95 -5.62 13.76
C TRP A 126 0.56 -5.55 14.00
N ARG A 127 1.35 -5.27 12.95
CA ARG A 127 2.80 -5.04 13.06
C ARG A 127 3.14 -3.88 14.01
N ALA A 128 2.22 -2.93 14.16
CA ALA A 128 2.33 -1.76 15.02
C ALA A 128 1.58 -1.93 16.36
N GLY A 129 1.13 -3.15 16.70
CA GLY A 129 0.46 -3.46 17.97
C GLY A 129 -1.05 -3.19 17.98
N TYR A 130 -1.67 -2.93 16.83
CA TYR A 130 -3.10 -2.64 16.71
C TYR A 130 -3.89 -3.81 16.11
N THR A 131 -5.17 -3.92 16.44
CA THR A 131 -6.06 -4.90 15.76
C THR A 131 -6.81 -4.21 14.62
N PRO A 132 -6.77 -4.74 13.38
CA PRO A 132 -7.61 -4.24 12.29
C PRO A 132 -9.08 -4.19 12.69
N ALA A 133 -9.76 -3.09 12.39
CA ALA A 133 -11.18 -2.90 12.73
C ALA A 133 -12.02 -2.68 11.48
N GLU A 134 -13.17 -3.36 11.43
CA GLU A 134 -14.05 -3.39 10.26
C GLU A 134 -14.51 -2.00 9.82
N LYS A 135 -14.75 -1.10 10.78
CA LYS A 135 -15.19 0.28 10.52
C LYS A 135 -14.20 1.11 9.69
N TYR A 136 -12.96 0.64 9.52
CA TYR A 136 -11.94 1.26 8.69
C TYR A 136 -11.70 0.52 7.36
N MET A 137 -12.55 -0.43 6.98
CA MET A 137 -12.40 -1.22 5.76
C MET A 137 -13.39 -0.78 4.69
N SER A 138 -12.87 -0.32 3.55
CA SER A 138 -13.61 0.21 2.40
C SER A 138 -14.26 -0.90 1.58
N THR A 139 -13.53 -1.99 1.34
CA THR A 139 -13.98 -3.11 0.52
C THR A 139 -14.77 -4.13 1.33
N ARG A 140 -15.74 -4.77 0.67
CA ARG A 140 -16.53 -5.85 1.28
C ARG A 140 -15.63 -6.99 1.75
N ARG A 141 -14.66 -7.39 0.91
CA ARG A 141 -13.77 -8.50 1.20
C ARG A 141 -12.91 -8.24 2.44
N ALA A 142 -12.35 -7.04 2.60
CA ALA A 142 -11.56 -6.71 3.79
C ALA A 142 -12.41 -6.72 5.07
N ARG A 143 -13.65 -6.22 5.02
CA ARG A 143 -14.60 -6.34 6.14
C ARG A 143 -14.83 -7.80 6.55
N GLU A 144 -15.02 -8.69 5.58
CA GLU A 144 -15.19 -10.12 5.84
C GLU A 144 -13.94 -10.77 6.47
N LEU A 145 -12.74 -10.39 6.02
CA LEU A 145 -11.49 -10.86 6.60
C LEU A 145 -11.35 -10.47 8.07
N VAL A 146 -11.64 -9.21 8.39
CA VAL A 146 -11.60 -8.71 9.77
C VAL A 146 -12.65 -9.43 10.64
N ARG A 147 -13.90 -9.55 10.18
CA ARG A 147 -14.98 -10.22 10.93
C ARG A 147 -14.69 -11.69 11.24
N THR A 148 -14.01 -12.37 10.31
CA THR A 148 -13.70 -13.80 10.47
C THR A 148 -12.35 -14.04 11.16
N SER A 149 -11.69 -12.98 11.65
CA SER A 149 -10.34 -13.02 12.22
C SER A 149 -9.32 -13.71 11.31
N ARG A 150 -9.55 -13.65 10.00
CA ARG A 150 -8.66 -14.18 8.97
C ARG A 150 -7.67 -13.09 8.59
N ILE A 151 -6.82 -12.74 9.55
CA ILE A 151 -5.84 -11.67 9.48
C ILE A 151 -4.61 -12.07 10.31
N GLY A 152 -3.43 -11.57 9.95
CA GLY A 152 -2.18 -11.82 10.67
C GLY A 152 -1.02 -12.26 9.76
N PRO A 153 0.20 -12.40 10.31
CA PRO A 153 1.44 -12.55 9.55
C PRO A 153 1.48 -13.73 8.56
N GLN A 154 0.70 -14.78 8.84
CA GLN A 154 0.66 -16.01 8.04
C GLN A 154 -0.57 -16.07 7.12
N TYR A 155 -1.49 -15.11 7.20
CA TYR A 155 -2.73 -15.16 6.44
C TYR A 155 -2.56 -14.58 5.04
N VAL A 156 -2.99 -15.34 4.04
CA VAL A 156 -3.00 -14.98 2.62
C VAL A 156 -4.45 -15.11 2.14
N PRO A 157 -5.13 -14.01 1.77
CA PRO A 157 -6.52 -14.06 1.33
C PRO A 157 -6.72 -14.82 0.02
#